data_AF-M2NK07-F1
#
_entry.id   AF-M2NK07-F1
#
_cell.length_a   1.000
_cell.length_b   1.000
_cell.length_c   1.000
_cell.angle_alpha   90.00
_cell.angle_beta   90.00
_cell.angle_gamma   90.00
#
_symmetry.space_group_name_H-M   'P 1'
#
loop_
_entity.id
_entity.type
_entity.pdbx_description
1 polymer ?
#
loop_
_entity_poly.entity_id
_entity_poly.type
_entity_poly.pdbx_seq_one_letter_code
_entity_poly.pdbx_strand_id
1 'polypeptide(L)'
;KPIARQPFPSAVLDRSPVLGATYTTVLRTCFRIGEALNVGCQAVRTSKNVLIELYARVAQSWREEKPGRHQHFVLHDLYHDKPPYLTGTFDLWDQSKLWDLDSSAFLVPTQDGTMCRLVAQMQREDMKWKLKIFSIWQADWEDVDSVAGV
;
A
#
# COMPACT_ATOMS: atom_id res chain seq x y z
N LYS A 1 -17.05 -3.30 11.33
CA LYS A 1 -16.76 -4.75 11.41
C LYS A 1 -15.65 -5.06 10.41
N PRO A 2 -14.70 -5.96 10.69
CA PRO A 2 -13.67 -6.32 9.71
C PRO A 2 -14.31 -6.87 8.44
N ILE A 3 -13.82 -6.44 7.27
CA ILE A 3 -14.30 -6.90 5.98
C ILE A 3 -13.66 -8.26 5.68
N ALA A 4 -14.48 -9.30 5.52
CA ALA A 4 -14.03 -10.60 5.05
C ALA A 4 -14.11 -10.62 3.52
N ARG A 5 -12.96 -10.51 2.87
CA ARG A 5 -12.87 -10.42 1.41
C ARG A 5 -13.17 -11.77 0.73
N GLN A 6 -13.86 -11.73 -0.41
CA GLN A 6 -13.92 -12.87 -1.34
C GLN A 6 -12.57 -13.11 -2.05
N PRO A 7 -12.23 -14.36 -2.40
CA PRO A 7 -10.96 -14.67 -3.06
C PRO A 7 -10.66 -13.73 -4.23
N PHE A 8 -9.41 -13.29 -4.34
CA PHE A 8 -9.03 -12.40 -5.43
C PHE A 8 -9.34 -13.03 -6.80
N PRO A 9 -9.84 -12.24 -7.78
CA PRO A 9 -10.04 -12.74 -9.13
C PRO A 9 -8.73 -13.27 -9.71
N SER A 10 -8.82 -14.30 -10.53
CA SER A 10 -7.67 -14.82 -11.29
C SER A 10 -7.05 -13.71 -12.12
N ALA A 11 -5.76 -13.82 -12.42
CA ALA A 11 -5.09 -12.88 -13.31
C ALA A 11 -5.84 -12.81 -14.65
N VAL A 12 -5.89 -11.61 -15.25
CA VAL A 12 -6.50 -11.42 -16.57
C VAL A 12 -5.75 -12.28 -17.58
N LEU A 13 -6.48 -12.97 -18.44
CA LEU A 13 -5.91 -13.82 -19.49
C LEU A 13 -5.02 -13.00 -20.43
N ASP A 14 -4.06 -13.68 -21.07
CA ASP A 14 -3.24 -13.06 -22.09
C ASP A 14 -4.15 -12.52 -23.22
N ARG A 15 -3.93 -11.27 -23.65
CA ARG A 15 -4.83 -10.48 -24.54
C ARG A 15 -6.12 -9.95 -23.91
N SER A 16 -6.01 -9.31 -22.73
CA SER A 16 -7.10 -8.47 -22.20
C SER A 16 -7.57 -7.44 -23.23
N PRO A 17 -8.89 -7.21 -23.39
CA PRO A 17 -9.40 -6.09 -24.18
C PRO A 17 -9.10 -4.73 -23.55
N VAL A 18 -8.66 -4.69 -22.29
CA VAL A 18 -8.22 -3.47 -21.61
C VAL A 18 -6.80 -3.14 -22.05
N LEU A 19 -6.65 -2.07 -22.83
CA LEU A 19 -5.36 -1.59 -23.34
C LEU A 19 -4.41 -1.30 -22.16
N GLY A 20 -3.24 -1.96 -22.14
CA GLY A 20 -2.26 -1.83 -21.05
C GLY A 20 -2.44 -2.78 -19.87
N ALA A 21 -3.55 -3.52 -19.79
CA ALA A 21 -3.69 -4.62 -18.84
C ALA A 21 -2.99 -5.87 -19.40
N THR A 22 -1.82 -6.19 -18.87
CA THR A 22 -1.11 -7.44 -19.18
C THR A 22 -1.40 -8.48 -18.12
N TYR A 23 -1.34 -9.77 -18.48
CA TYR A 23 -1.39 -10.87 -17.49
C TYR A 23 -0.25 -10.81 -16.46
N THR A 24 0.78 -10.00 -16.74
CA THR A 24 2.03 -9.98 -15.97
C THR A 24 1.90 -9.22 -14.66
N THR A 25 1.00 -8.23 -14.55
CA THR A 25 0.85 -7.41 -13.35
C THR A 25 -0.55 -7.52 -12.78
N VAL A 26 -0.65 -7.97 -11.54
CA VAL A 26 -1.95 -8.18 -10.86
C VAL A 26 -2.09 -7.19 -9.71
N LEU A 27 -3.17 -6.43 -9.68
CA LEU A 27 -3.52 -5.57 -8.54
C LEU A 27 -4.35 -6.34 -7.52
N ARG A 28 -4.00 -6.19 -6.24
CA ARG A 28 -4.61 -6.89 -5.10
C ARG A 28 -4.95 -5.90 -4.01
N THR A 29 -6.23 -5.57 -3.88
CA THR A 29 -6.73 -4.69 -2.81
C THR A 29 -6.76 -5.43 -1.46
N CYS A 30 -6.14 -4.86 -0.44
CA CYS A 30 -6.07 -5.43 0.90
C CYS A 30 -6.61 -4.40 1.90
N PHE A 31 -7.42 -4.86 2.85
CA PHE A 31 -7.91 -4.02 3.96
C PHE A 31 -7.24 -4.37 5.28
N ARG A 32 -6.36 -5.37 5.25
CA ARG A 32 -5.66 -5.95 6.40
C ARG A 32 -4.17 -6.04 6.10
N ILE A 33 -3.34 -5.69 7.09
CA ILE A 33 -1.87 -5.81 6.93
C ILE A 33 -1.46 -7.26 6.73
N GLY A 34 -2.13 -8.20 7.41
CA GLY A 34 -1.87 -9.63 7.25
C GLY A 34 -2.14 -10.15 5.83
N GLU A 35 -3.16 -9.63 5.15
CA GLU A 35 -3.46 -9.98 3.76
C GLU A 35 -2.38 -9.45 2.81
N ALA A 36 -2.01 -8.17 2.97
CA ALA A 36 -0.95 -7.54 2.20
C ALA A 36 0.39 -8.28 2.37
N LEU A 37 0.73 -8.70 3.60
CA LEU A 37 1.89 -9.53 3.88
C LEU A 37 1.80 -10.87 3.16
N ASN A 38 0.68 -11.59 3.28
CA ASN A 38 0.53 -12.90 2.64
C ASN A 38 0.69 -12.82 1.12
N VAL A 39 -0.07 -11.91 0.49
CA VAL A 39 -0.05 -11.66 -0.96
C VAL A 39 1.33 -11.21 -1.41
N GLY A 40 1.91 -10.20 -0.74
CA GLY A 40 3.20 -9.62 -1.10
C GLY A 40 4.35 -10.60 -0.94
N CYS A 41 4.41 -11.32 0.18
CA CYS A 41 5.47 -12.30 0.42
C CYS A 41 5.40 -13.44 -0.59
N GLN A 42 4.20 -13.92 -0.93
CA GLN A 42 4.01 -14.94 -1.96
C GLN A 42 4.44 -14.42 -3.33
N ALA A 43 4.08 -13.19 -3.69
CA ALA A 43 4.48 -12.57 -4.95
C ALA A 43 6.01 -12.52 -5.10
N VAL A 44 6.71 -12.04 -4.07
CA VAL A 44 8.18 -12.01 -4.04
C VAL A 44 8.78 -13.41 -4.16
N ARG A 45 8.27 -14.39 -3.41
CA ARG A 45 8.77 -15.79 -3.45
C ARG A 45 8.53 -16.48 -4.80
N THR A 46 7.47 -16.10 -5.50
CA THR A 46 7.08 -16.69 -6.79
C THR A 46 7.55 -15.86 -7.99
N SER A 47 8.31 -14.79 -7.75
CA SER A 47 8.75 -13.83 -8.77
C SER A 47 7.60 -13.29 -9.62
N LYS A 48 6.41 -13.14 -9.02
CA LYS A 48 5.24 -12.55 -9.69
C LYS A 48 5.19 -11.05 -9.42
N ASN A 49 4.86 -10.29 -10.46
CA ASN A 49 4.65 -8.86 -10.32
C ASN A 49 3.22 -8.61 -9.80
N VAL A 50 3.11 -8.37 -8.49
CA VAL A 50 1.83 -8.09 -7.82
C VAL A 50 1.92 -6.70 -7.20
N LEU A 51 1.00 -5.84 -7.62
CA LEU A 51 0.74 -4.57 -6.96
C LEU A 51 -0.28 -4.80 -5.86
N ILE A 52 -0.03 -4.20 -4.70
CA ILE A 52 -0.93 -4.23 -3.56
C ILE A 52 -1.51 -2.83 -3.45
N GLU A 53 -2.82 -2.76 -3.58
CA GLU A 53 -3.56 -1.60 -3.10
C GLU A 53 -3.92 -1.87 -1.65
N LEU A 54 -3.50 -1.02 -0.71
CA LEU A 54 -3.69 -1.26 0.72
C LEU A 54 -4.41 -0.07 1.34
N TYR A 55 -5.47 -0.37 2.08
CA TYR A 55 -6.09 0.55 3.03
C TYR A 55 -5.55 0.27 4.42
N ALA A 56 -4.91 1.26 5.02
CA ALA A 56 -4.22 1.15 6.30
C ALA A 56 -4.25 2.49 7.04
N ARG A 57 -3.69 2.52 8.24
CA ARG A 57 -3.46 3.77 8.98
C ARG A 57 -1.96 4.06 9.02
N VAL A 58 -1.55 5.25 8.63
CA VAL A 58 -0.18 5.73 8.84
C VAL A 58 -0.07 6.19 10.29
N ALA A 59 0.69 5.45 11.09
CA ALA A 59 0.95 5.79 12.48
C ALA A 59 2.08 6.82 12.60
N GLN A 60 3.10 6.72 11.75
CA GLN A 60 4.25 7.62 11.73
C GLN A 60 4.75 7.80 10.30
N SER A 61 5.21 9.02 9.98
CA SER A 61 5.94 9.29 8.74
C SER A 61 7.02 10.33 8.97
N TRP A 62 8.14 10.18 8.27
CA TRP A 62 9.22 11.16 8.25
C TRP A 62 9.90 11.17 6.89
N ARG A 63 10.53 12.29 6.54
CA ARG A 63 11.35 12.44 5.34
C ARG A 63 12.81 12.42 5.73
N GLU A 64 13.64 11.79 4.91
CA GLU A 64 15.08 11.88 5.05
C GLU A 64 15.58 13.29 4.70
N GLU A 65 16.65 13.70 5.38
CA GLU A 65 17.38 14.91 5.01
C GLU A 65 18.21 14.66 3.75
N LYS A 66 18.44 15.73 2.97
CA LYS A 66 19.24 15.64 1.74
C LYS A 66 20.65 15.12 2.07
N PRO A 67 21.21 14.21 1.24
CA PRO A 67 20.80 13.87 -0.13
C PRO A 67 19.70 12.81 -0.25
N GLY A 68 19.19 12.27 0.86
CA GLY A 68 18.07 11.33 0.86
C GLY A 68 16.80 11.95 0.25
N ARG A 69 16.02 11.12 -0.45
CA ARG A 69 14.72 11.51 -1.06
C ARG A 69 13.60 10.56 -0.67
N HIS A 70 13.77 9.85 0.43
CA HIS A 70 12.82 8.86 0.90
C HIS A 70 11.88 9.47 1.94
N GLN A 71 10.58 9.29 1.75
CA GLN A 71 9.61 9.42 2.82
C GLN A 71 9.28 8.02 3.34
N HIS A 72 9.46 7.84 4.64
CA HIS A 72 9.19 6.59 5.34
C HIS A 72 7.82 6.62 5.97
N PHE A 73 7.18 5.46 6.03
CA PHE A 73 5.86 5.27 6.63
C PHE A 73 5.84 4.03 7.51
N VAL A 74 5.19 4.14 8.67
CA VAL A 74 4.83 3.02 9.53
C VAL A 74 3.33 2.83 9.46
N LEU A 75 2.91 1.66 8.96
CA LEU A 75 1.53 1.32 8.65
C LEU A 75 0.97 0.36 9.70
N HIS A 76 -0.16 0.75 10.27
CA HIS A 76 -1.00 -0.05 11.15
C HIS A 76 -2.21 -0.59 10.39
N ASP A 77 -2.77 -1.68 10.91
CA ASP A 77 -4.00 -2.25 10.37
C ASP A 77 -5.18 -1.27 10.52
N LEU A 78 -6.07 -1.29 9.53
CA LEU A 78 -7.22 -0.41 9.46
C LEU A 78 -8.16 -0.58 10.69
N TYR A 79 -8.23 -1.79 11.26
CA TYR A 79 -9.20 -2.11 12.30
C TYR A 79 -8.61 -2.27 13.71
N HIS A 80 -7.28 -2.28 13.86
CA HIS A 80 -6.64 -2.41 15.18
C HIS A 80 -5.17 -1.98 15.19
N ASP A 81 -4.64 -1.71 16.38
CA ASP A 81 -3.23 -1.37 16.61
C ASP A 81 -2.36 -2.56 17.01
N LYS A 82 -2.81 -3.78 16.78
CA LYS A 82 -2.01 -4.98 17.06
C LYS A 82 -1.02 -5.26 15.92
N PRO A 83 0.19 -5.75 16.22
CA PRO A 83 1.12 -6.19 15.20
C PRO A 83 0.53 -7.34 14.35
N PRO A 84 1.03 -7.56 13.11
CA PRO A 84 2.24 -6.97 12.52
C PRO A 84 2.04 -5.55 11.98
N TYR A 85 3.07 -4.72 12.09
CA TYR A 85 3.17 -3.42 11.42
C TYR A 85 4.00 -3.56 10.14
N LEU A 86 3.70 -2.73 9.16
CA LEU A 86 4.40 -2.75 7.87
C LEU A 86 5.07 -1.40 7.64
N THR A 87 6.31 -1.41 7.20
CA THR A 87 7.02 -0.18 6.84
C THR A 87 7.08 -0.04 5.33
N GLY A 88 6.98 1.19 4.84
CA GLY A 88 7.14 1.47 3.42
C GLY A 88 7.88 2.76 3.13
N THR A 89 8.41 2.84 1.91
CA THR A 89 9.22 3.96 1.44
C THR A 89 8.63 4.52 0.15
N PHE A 90 8.53 5.85 0.06
CA PHE A 90 8.08 6.59 -1.12
C PHE A 90 9.16 7.57 -1.58
N ASP A 91 9.59 7.43 -2.83
CA ASP A 91 10.76 8.13 -3.36
C ASP A 91 10.40 9.35 -4.23
N LEU A 92 9.10 9.52 -4.53
CA LEU A 92 8.62 10.50 -5.52
C LEU A 92 8.05 11.77 -4.87
N TRP A 93 8.10 11.89 -3.54
CA TRP A 93 7.45 13.00 -2.81
C TRP A 93 7.96 14.38 -3.24
N ASP A 94 9.23 14.51 -3.64
CA ASP A 94 9.85 15.79 -4.04
C ASP A 94 9.85 16.03 -5.56
N GLN A 95 9.31 15.09 -6.35
CA GLN A 95 9.37 15.14 -7.81
C GLN A 95 8.17 15.87 -8.44
N SER A 96 7.08 16.05 -7.71
CA SER A 96 5.88 16.77 -8.16
C SER A 96 5.14 17.40 -6.99
N LYS A 97 4.52 18.56 -7.23
CA LYS A 97 3.64 19.22 -6.24
C LYS A 97 2.47 18.34 -5.80
N LEU A 98 1.94 17.52 -6.71
CA LEU A 98 0.85 16.61 -6.39
C LEU A 98 1.32 15.52 -5.42
N TRP A 99 2.47 14.90 -5.68
CA TRP A 99 3.04 13.88 -4.80
C TRP A 99 3.46 14.44 -3.44
N ASP A 100 3.94 15.68 -3.38
CA ASP A 100 4.20 16.35 -2.12
C ASP A 100 2.91 16.58 -1.32
N LEU A 101 1.85 17.08 -1.97
CA LEU A 101 0.56 17.31 -1.33
C LEU A 101 -0.04 16.00 -0.78
N ASP A 102 -0.07 14.94 -1.60
CA ASP A 102 -0.66 13.66 -1.22
C ASP A 102 0.12 12.97 -0.08
N SER A 103 1.44 13.16 -0.02
CA SER A 103 2.30 12.51 0.99
C SER A 103 2.56 13.35 2.25
N SER A 104 2.50 14.68 2.17
CA SER A 104 2.77 15.58 3.30
C SER A 104 1.68 15.52 4.38
N ALA A 105 0.45 15.15 4.01
CA ALA A 105 -0.66 14.94 4.93
C ALA A 105 -0.34 13.96 6.08
N PHE A 106 0.65 13.10 5.90
CA PHE A 106 1.06 12.07 6.87
C PHE A 106 2.23 12.47 7.77
N LEU A 107 2.87 13.62 7.55
CA LEU A 107 4.02 14.07 8.34
C LEU A 107 3.65 14.47 9.76
N VAL A 108 2.39 14.88 9.97
CA VAL A 108 1.87 15.22 11.30
C VAL A 108 1.17 13.98 11.85
N PRO A 109 1.72 13.32 12.88
CA PRO A 109 1.10 12.14 13.45
C PRO A 109 -0.21 12.51 14.17
N THR A 110 -1.20 11.65 14.03
CA THR A 110 -2.48 11.71 14.76
C THR A 110 -2.53 10.58 15.78
N GLN A 111 -3.34 10.74 16.84
CA GLN A 111 -3.39 9.77 17.94
C GLN A 111 -3.75 8.35 17.47
N ASP A 112 -4.68 8.22 16.52
CA ASP A 112 -5.13 6.94 15.98
C ASP A 112 -4.49 6.59 14.62
N GLY A 113 -3.56 7.41 14.14
CA GLY A 113 -3.01 7.33 12.78
C GLY A 113 -3.98 7.84 11.71
N THR A 114 -3.43 8.28 10.58
CA THR A 114 -4.20 8.84 9.47
C THR A 114 -4.50 7.73 8.46
N MET A 115 -5.78 7.52 8.14
CA MET A 115 -6.16 6.51 7.14
C MET A 115 -5.61 6.88 5.76
N CYS A 116 -5.08 5.89 5.06
CA CYS A 116 -4.49 6.05 3.74
C CYS A 116 -4.93 4.94 2.81
N ARG A 117 -4.95 5.28 1.52
CA ARG A 117 -4.91 4.34 0.41
C ARG A 117 -3.53 4.45 -0.22
N LEU A 118 -2.87 3.32 -0.39
CA LEU A 118 -1.56 3.26 -1.04
C LEU A 118 -1.51 2.17 -2.10
N VAL A 119 -0.70 2.39 -3.13
CA VAL A 119 -0.33 1.37 -4.10
C VAL A 119 1.16 1.08 -3.95
N ALA A 120 1.50 -0.18 -3.70
CA ALA A 120 2.86 -0.58 -3.41
C ALA A 120 3.20 -1.98 -3.92
N GLN A 121 4.49 -2.27 -3.98
CA GLN A 121 5.02 -3.62 -4.14
C GLN A 121 5.71 -4.08 -2.87
N MET A 122 5.54 -5.35 -2.53
CA MET A 122 6.33 -5.97 -1.46
C MET A 122 7.75 -6.20 -1.94
N GLN A 123 8.72 -5.85 -1.10
CA GLN A 123 10.14 -6.10 -1.30
C GLN A 123 10.76 -6.67 -0.03
N ARG A 124 11.87 -7.38 -0.19
CA ARG A 124 12.65 -7.90 0.93
C ARG A 124 13.97 -7.14 1.02
N GLU A 125 14.13 -6.38 2.09
CA GLU A 125 15.34 -5.58 2.38
C GLU A 125 15.84 -5.98 3.76
N ASP A 126 17.12 -6.34 3.89
CA ASP A 126 17.75 -6.78 5.14
C ASP A 126 16.94 -7.84 5.91
N MET A 127 16.43 -8.84 5.18
CA MET A 127 15.57 -9.91 5.72
C MET A 127 14.22 -9.45 6.28
N LYS A 128 13.86 -8.16 6.13
CA LYS A 128 12.57 -7.61 6.53
C LYS A 128 11.69 -7.37 5.30
N TRP A 129 10.38 -7.53 5.50
CA TRP A 129 9.38 -7.19 4.50
C TRP A 129 9.10 -5.69 4.55
N LYS A 130 9.25 -5.02 3.41
CA LYS A 130 8.95 -3.59 3.27
C LYS A 130 8.13 -3.36 2.01
N LEU A 131 7.33 -2.29 2.03
CA LEU A 131 6.61 -1.82 0.87
C LEU A 131 7.42 -0.77 0.11
N LYS A 132 7.64 -0.99 -1.18
CA LYS A 132 8.00 0.08 -2.11
C LYS A 132 6.71 0.75 -2.56
N ILE A 133 6.48 1.96 -2.08
CA ILE A 133 5.25 2.73 -2.35
C ILE A 133 5.42 3.48 -3.67
N PHE A 134 4.42 3.39 -4.53
CA PHE A 134 4.35 4.13 -5.80
C PHE A 134 3.43 5.34 -5.72
N SER A 135 2.42 5.25 -4.85
CA SER A 135 1.49 6.33 -4.57
C SER A 135 0.82 6.10 -3.21
N ILE A 136 0.52 7.19 -2.52
CA ILE A 136 -0.16 7.20 -1.23
C ILE A 136 -0.95 8.49 -1.13
N TRP A 137 -2.20 8.42 -0.66
CA TRP A 137 -3.04 9.58 -0.37
C TRP A 137 -3.98 9.26 0.79
N GLN A 138 -4.51 10.31 1.41
CA GLN A 138 -5.45 10.17 2.52
C GLN A 138 -6.74 9.51 2.02
N ALA A 139 -7.29 8.61 2.81
CA ALA A 139 -8.55 7.92 2.53
C ALA A 139 -9.47 7.99 3.75
N ASP A 140 -10.74 7.65 3.55
CA ASP A 140 -11.71 7.52 4.62
C ASP A 140 -12.54 6.23 4.51
N TRP A 141 -13.54 6.10 5.38
CA TRP A 141 -14.42 4.93 5.38
C TRP A 141 -15.35 4.87 4.18
N GLU A 142 -15.67 6.01 3.54
CA GLU A 142 -16.47 6.04 2.31
C GLU A 142 -15.67 5.40 1.16
N ASP A 143 -14.37 5.69 1.07
CA ASP A 143 -13.48 5.01 0.12
C ASP A 143 -13.46 3.49 0.35
N VAL A 144 -13.31 3.07 1.61
CA VAL A 144 -13.27 1.64 1.99
C VAL A 144 -14.56 0.94 1.62
N ASP A 145 -15.70 1.53 1.96
CA ASP A 145 -17.02 0.96 1.69
C ASP A 145 -17.32 0.88 0.19
N SER A 146 -16.88 1.89 -0.58
CA SER A 146 -17.05 1.90 -2.04
C SER A 146 -16.29 0.75 -2.73
N VAL A 147 -15.08 0.43 -2.26
CA VAL A 147 -14.25 -0.62 -2.87
C VAL A 147 -14.57 -2.01 -2.31
N ALA A 148 -15.03 -2.10 -1.06
CA ALA A 148 -15.44 -3.36 -0.47
C ALA A 148 -16.73 -3.92 -1.05
N GLY A 149 -17.57 -3.08 -1.65
CA GLY A 149 -18.81 -3.47 -2.33
C GLY A 149 -18.63 -4.04 -3.75
N VAL A 150 -17.39 -4.06 -4.26
CA VAL A 150 -17.02 -4.52 -5.63
C VAL A 150 -16.32 -5.88 -5.57
#